data_AF-A0A385IUS5-F1
#
_entry.id   AF-A0A385IUS5-F1
#
_cell.length_a   1.000
_cell.length_b   1.000
_cell.length_c   1.000
_cell.angle_alpha   90.00
_cell.angle_beta   90.00
_cell.angle_gamma   90.00
#
_symmetry.space_group_name_H-M   'P 1'
#
loop_
_entity.id
_entity.type
_entity.pdbx_description
1 polymer ?
#
loop_
_entity_poly.entity_id
_entity_poly.type
_entity_poly.pdbx_seq_one_letter_code
_entity_poly.pdbx_strand_id
1 'polypeptide(L)'
;MKILGNSLSPAVHCCNHSTVFHLSLIVFYLSTEGTNVNGTYIKFVTMLIGVAFLFWFCSYFGQQVIDEAEKYHFALYCAHWVDKTESFKRTLRVMMTFANRGLYLKAIGVYVIGLSSFCTVSEISKMCFP
;
A
#
# COMPACT_ATOMS: atom_id res chain seq x y z
N MET A 1 6.65 -4.72 15.06
CA MET A 1 6.04 -4.40 13.74
C MET A 1 6.14 -5.51 12.69
N LYS A 2 7.20 -6.34 12.64
CA LYS A 2 7.26 -7.53 11.76
C LYS A 2 6.06 -8.47 11.89
N ILE A 3 5.52 -8.66 13.10
CA ILE A 3 4.36 -9.53 13.36
C ILE A 3 3.07 -8.96 12.72
N LEU A 4 2.88 -7.64 12.80
CA LEU A 4 1.75 -6.93 12.21
C LEU A 4 1.88 -6.91 10.67
N GLY A 5 3.07 -6.61 10.15
CA GLY A 5 3.36 -6.67 8.73
C GLY A 5 3.17 -8.08 8.15
N ASN A 6 3.59 -9.14 8.85
CA ASN A 6 3.45 -10.52 8.37
C ASN A 6 2.01 -11.05 8.41
N SER A 7 1.17 -10.53 9.30
CA SER A 7 -0.28 -10.85 9.38
C SER A 7 -1.09 -10.07 8.34
N LEU A 8 -0.81 -8.77 8.16
CA LEU A 8 -1.53 -7.92 7.18
C LEU A 8 -1.04 -8.10 5.75
N SER A 9 0.22 -8.46 5.53
CA SER A 9 0.81 -8.71 4.21
C SER A 9 -0.01 -9.66 3.31
N PRO A 10 -0.38 -10.88 3.76
CA PRO A 10 -1.22 -11.77 2.96
C PRO A 10 -2.63 -11.23 2.76
N ALA A 11 -3.19 -10.51 3.73
CA ALA A 11 -4.51 -9.89 3.61
C ALA A 11 -4.52 -8.77 2.56
N VAL A 12 -3.50 -7.90 2.53
CA VAL A 12 -3.41 -6.84 1.52
C VAL A 12 -3.12 -7.41 0.14
N HIS A 13 -2.29 -8.45 0.04
CA HIS A 13 -2.06 -9.14 -1.24
C HIS A 13 -3.35 -9.80 -1.77
N CYS A 14 -4.12 -10.46 -0.89
CA CYS A 14 -5.41 -11.05 -1.24
C CYS A 14 -6.42 -9.98 -1.66
N CYS A 15 -6.48 -8.84 -0.96
CA CYS A 15 -7.30 -7.71 -1.36
C CYS A 15 -6.90 -7.17 -2.74
N ASN A 16 -5.60 -7.04 -3.02
CA ASN A 16 -5.12 -6.51 -4.30
C ASN A 16 -5.36 -7.48 -5.47
N HIS A 17 -5.28 -8.79 -5.23
CA HIS A 17 -5.66 -9.79 -6.23
C HIS A 17 -7.18 -9.80 -6.46
N SER A 18 -7.96 -9.67 -5.39
CA SER A 18 -9.42 -9.58 -5.44
C SER A 18 -9.89 -8.32 -6.18
N THR A 19 -9.23 -7.16 -6.00
CA THR A 19 -9.55 -5.93 -6.72
C THR A 19 -9.31 -6.08 -8.22
N VAL A 20 -8.19 -6.66 -8.64
CA VAL A 20 -7.85 -6.90 -10.06
C VAL A 20 -8.83 -7.91 -10.70
N PHE A 21 -9.21 -8.95 -9.96
CA PHE A 21 -10.19 -9.94 -10.43
C PHE A 21 -11.59 -9.33 -10.59
N HIS A 22 -12.02 -8.47 -9.66
CA HIS A 22 -13.29 -7.76 -9.78
C HIS A 22 -13.29 -6.74 -10.92
N LEU A 23 -12.19 -6.00 -11.12
CA LEU A 23 -12.06 -5.05 -12.23
C LEU A 23 -12.11 -5.75 -13.60
N SER A 24 -11.41 -6.88 -13.75
CA SER A 24 -11.40 -7.64 -15.01
C SER A 24 -12.76 -8.29 -15.33
N LEU A 25 -13.47 -8.81 -14.33
CA LEU A 25 -14.84 -9.31 -14.51
C LEU A 25 -15.80 -8.19 -14.93
N ILE A 26 -15.74 -7.02 -14.30
CA ILE A 26 -16.61 -5.87 -14.64
C ILE A 26 -16.40 -5.43 -16.10
N VAL A 27 -15.14 -5.37 -16.55
CA VAL A 27 -14.81 -5.03 -17.95
C VAL A 27 -15.38 -6.05 -18.94
N PHE A 28 -15.25 -7.35 -18.62
CA PHE A 28 -15.81 -8.41 -19.48
C PHE A 28 -17.33 -8.30 -19.60
N TYR A 29 -18.05 -8.10 -18.49
CA TYR A 29 -19.51 -7.95 -18.50
C TYR A 29 -19.98 -6.69 -19.23
N LEU A 30 -19.28 -5.55 -19.08
CA LEU A 30 -19.57 -4.33 -19.84
C LEU A 30 -19.36 -4.52 -21.35
N SER A 31 -18.42 -5.37 -21.75
CA SER A 31 -18.18 -5.70 -23.15
C SER A 31 -19.24 -6.65 -23.75
N THR A 32 -19.92 -7.45 -22.92
CA THR A 32 -20.93 -8.42 -23.38
C THR A 32 -22.36 -7.88 -23.31
N GLU A 33 -22.64 -7.02 -22.33
CA GLU A 33 -23.97 -6.49 -22.05
C GLU A 33 -23.96 -4.97 -22.24
N GLY A 34 -24.10 -4.52 -23.48
CA GLY A 34 -24.32 -3.09 -23.74
C GLY A 34 -25.48 -2.57 -22.87
N THR A 35 -25.18 -1.64 -21.96
CA THR A 35 -26.00 -0.67 -21.20
C THR A 35 -27.49 -0.94 -20.87
N ASN A 36 -28.02 -2.17 -20.90
CA ASN A 36 -29.47 -2.38 -20.98
C ASN A 36 -30.17 -2.85 -19.68
N VAL A 37 -29.50 -2.86 -18.53
CA VAL A 37 -30.13 -3.14 -17.22
C VAL A 37 -29.67 -2.14 -16.14
N ASN A 38 -30.39 -1.02 -16.04
CA ASN A 38 -30.11 0.09 -15.11
C ASN A 38 -29.89 -0.36 -13.65
N GLY A 39 -30.61 -1.38 -13.18
CA GLY A 39 -30.49 -1.88 -11.80
C GLY A 39 -29.19 -2.64 -11.53
N THR A 40 -28.68 -3.38 -12.51
CA THR A 40 -27.45 -4.17 -12.37
C THR A 40 -26.22 -3.27 -12.51
N TYR A 41 -26.26 -2.30 -13.43
CA TYR A 41 -25.21 -1.29 -13.60
C TYR A 41 -24.92 -0.50 -12.31
N ILE A 42 -25.96 -0.02 -11.62
CA ILE A 42 -25.80 0.74 -10.37
C ILE A 42 -25.10 -0.09 -9.29
N LYS A 43 -25.40 -1.39 -9.18
CA LYS A 43 -24.74 -2.30 -8.22
C LYS A 43 -23.26 -2.49 -8.53
N PHE A 44 -22.87 -2.52 -9.80
CA PHE A 44 -21.46 -2.64 -10.19
C PHE A 44 -20.69 -1.35 -9.93
N VAL A 45 -21.28 -0.20 -10.24
CA VAL A 45 -20.66 1.11 -9.96
C VAL A 45 -20.44 1.29 -8.46
N THR A 46 -21.42 0.95 -7.62
CA THR A 46 -21.27 1.06 -6.16
C THR A 46 -20.22 0.08 -5.61
N MET A 47 -20.14 -1.14 -6.15
CA MET A 47 -19.10 -2.11 -5.79
C MET A 47 -17.70 -1.62 -6.18
N LEU A 48 -17.54 -1.06 -7.39
CA LEU A 48 -16.26 -0.54 -7.89
C LEU A 48 -15.77 0.64 -7.03
N ILE A 49 -16.67 1.55 -6.68
CA ILE A 49 -16.38 2.67 -5.78
C ILE A 49 -15.93 2.15 -4.40
N GLY A 50 -16.63 1.17 -3.82
CA GLY A 50 -16.27 0.60 -2.52
C GLY A 50 -14.88 -0.05 -2.51
N VAL A 51 -14.56 -0.81 -3.56
CA VAL A 51 -13.26 -1.45 -3.73
C VAL A 51 -12.13 -0.42 -3.92
N ALA A 52 -12.38 0.62 -4.72
CA ALA A 52 -11.43 1.72 -4.91
C ALA A 52 -11.16 2.47 -3.60
N PHE A 53 -12.19 2.73 -2.79
CA PHE A 53 -12.04 3.35 -1.47
C PHE A 53 -11.20 2.49 -0.52
N LEU A 54 -11.47 1.19 -0.43
CA LEU A 54 -10.68 0.27 0.40
C LEU A 54 -9.20 0.28 0.00
N PHE A 55 -8.92 0.23 -1.30
CA PHE A 55 -7.56 0.25 -1.81
C PHE A 55 -6.86 1.59 -1.57
N TRP A 56 -7.58 2.71 -1.70
CA TRP A 56 -7.11 4.05 -1.35
C TRP A 56 -6.71 4.12 0.13
N PHE A 57 -7.59 3.68 1.03
CA PHE A 57 -7.32 3.68 2.47
C PHE A 57 -6.07 2.86 2.81
N CYS A 58 -5.95 1.64 2.29
CA CYS A 58 -4.76 0.80 2.50
C CYS A 58 -3.48 1.47 1.98
N SER A 59 -3.55 2.11 0.81
CA SER A 59 -2.40 2.79 0.20
C SER A 59 -1.99 4.04 0.98
N TYR A 60 -2.98 4.81 1.46
CA TYR A 60 -2.76 6.02 2.25
C TYR A 60 -2.09 5.71 3.60
N PHE A 61 -2.61 4.74 4.34
CA PHE A 61 -1.98 4.30 5.58
C PHE A 61 -0.60 3.68 5.35
N GLY A 62 -0.42 2.96 4.23
CA GLY A 62 0.88 2.43 3.82
C GLY A 62 1.92 3.55 3.63
N GLN A 63 1.54 4.62 2.94
CA GLN A 63 2.40 5.80 2.75
C GLN A 63 2.71 6.52 4.04
N GLN A 64 1.71 6.77 4.89
CA GLN A 64 1.93 7.47 6.15
C GLN A 64 2.96 6.77 7.05
N VAL A 65 2.94 5.43 7.07
CA VAL A 65 3.93 4.63 7.81
C VAL A 65 5.33 4.75 7.22
N ILE A 66 5.45 4.81 5.88
CA ILE A 66 6.73 4.99 5.19
C ILE A 66 7.30 6.38 5.47
N ASP A 67 6.49 7.42 5.33
CA ASP A 67 6.89 8.81 5.56
C ASP A 67 7.37 9.02 7.01
N GLU A 68 6.64 8.46 7.97
CA GLU A 68 7.01 8.59 9.38
C GLU A 68 8.28 7.82 9.72
N ALA A 69 8.51 6.67 9.07
CA ALA A 69 9.75 5.92 9.20
C ALA A 69 10.96 6.67 8.61
N GLU A 70 10.78 7.37 7.49
CA GLU A 70 11.82 8.19 6.88
C GLU A 70 12.17 9.41 7.76
N LYS A 71 11.16 10.09 8.32
CA LYS A 71 11.38 11.17 9.31
C LYS A 71 12.13 10.66 10.53
N TYR A 72 11.76 9.49 11.06
CA TYR A 72 12.44 8.87 12.19
C TYR A 72 13.91 8.55 11.86
N HIS A 73 14.19 8.04 10.66
CA HIS A 73 15.56 7.79 10.18
C HIS A 73 16.37 9.08 10.08
N PHE A 74 15.79 10.13 9.49
CA PHE A 74 16.42 11.45 9.38
C PHE A 74 16.70 12.07 10.75
N ALA A 75 15.76 11.98 11.69
CA ALA A 75 15.94 12.49 13.06
C ALA A 75 17.06 11.76 13.82
N LEU A 76 17.18 10.43 13.65
CA LEU A 76 18.28 9.65 14.20
C LEU A 76 19.63 10.04 13.59
N TYR A 77 19.66 10.35 12.29
CA TYR A 77 20.87 10.78 11.59
C TYR A 77 21.34 12.17 12.05
N CYS A 78 20.41 13.11 12.20
CA CYS A 78 20.69 14.49 12.63
C CYS A 78 20.90 14.64 14.14
N ALA A 79 20.69 13.58 14.94
CA ALA A 79 20.92 13.64 16.37
C ALA A 79 22.40 13.89 16.68
N HIS A 80 22.71 14.83 17.59
CA HIS A 80 24.09 15.13 17.99
C HIS A 80 24.66 13.99 18.87
N TRP A 81 25.23 12.96 18.24
CA TRP A 81 25.66 11.72 18.90
C TRP A 81 27.16 11.66 19.25
N VAL A 82 27.96 12.59 18.73
CA VAL A 82 29.43 12.62 18.89
C VAL A 82 29.82 12.80 20.36
N ASP A 83 29.17 13.74 21.06
CA ASP A 83 29.49 14.13 22.44
C ASP A 83 28.70 13.34 23.51
N LYS A 84 27.97 12.29 23.12
CA LYS A 84 27.13 11.50 24.04
C LYS A 84 27.87 10.29 24.62
N THR A 85 27.33 9.74 25.70
CA THR A 85 27.86 8.56 26.39
C THR A 85 27.91 7.33 25.49
N GLU A 86 28.86 6.42 25.73
CA GLU A 86 29.03 5.19 24.94
C GLU A 86 27.77 4.30 24.94
N SER A 87 27.02 4.29 26.04
CA SER A 87 25.71 3.62 26.13
C SER A 87 24.69 4.20 25.13
N PHE A 88 24.67 5.52 24.96
CA PHE A 88 23.80 6.19 23.99
C PHE A 88 24.20 5.86 22.56
N LYS A 89 25.51 5.90 22.25
CA LYS A 89 26.05 5.53 20.93
C LYS A 89 25.74 4.08 20.56
N ARG A 90 25.77 3.16 21.53
CA ARG A 90 25.42 1.75 21.31
C ARG A 90 23.93 1.59 20.96
N THR A 91 23.05 2.24 21.71
CA THR A 91 21.60 2.23 21.44
C THR A 91 21.28 2.87 20.09
N LEU A 92 21.91 4.00 19.78
CA LEU A 92 21.74 4.69 18.49
C LEU A 92 22.15 3.81 17.31
N ARG A 93 23.27 3.08 17.41
CA ARG A 93 23.70 2.12 16.38
C ARG A 93 22.67 1.04 16.14
N VAL A 94 22.08 0.50 17.21
CA VAL A 94 21.02 -0.51 17.11
C VAL A 94 19.79 0.10 16.43
N MET A 95 19.35 1.30 16.85
CA MET A 95 18.21 2.00 16.24
C MET A 95 18.44 2.33 14.76
N MET A 96 19.63 2.83 14.38
CA MET A 96 20.00 3.04 12.96
C MET A 96 20.00 1.73 12.17
N THR A 97 20.46 0.62 12.76
CA THR A 97 20.42 -0.69 12.10
C THR A 97 18.98 -1.14 11.85
N PHE A 98 18.05 -0.84 12.76
CA PHE A 98 16.62 -1.07 12.55
C PHE A 98 16.02 -0.13 11.50
N ALA A 99 16.40 1.15 11.52
CA ALA A 99 15.91 2.16 10.57
C ALA A 99 16.40 1.87 9.13
N ASN A 100 17.67 1.48 8.97
CA ASN A 100 18.25 1.08 7.68
C ASN A 100 17.64 -0.20 7.12
N ARG A 101 16.95 -1.02 7.93
CA ARG A 101 16.25 -2.21 7.45
C ARG A 101 14.97 -1.89 6.68
N GLY A 102 14.58 -0.61 6.58
CA GLY A 102 13.44 -0.17 5.80
C GLY A 102 12.13 -0.67 6.41
N LEU A 103 11.35 0.24 7.00
CA LEU A 103 9.98 -0.04 7.42
C LEU A 103 9.05 -0.02 6.19
N TYR A 104 9.36 -0.89 5.23
CA TYR A 104 8.49 -1.11 4.09
C TYR A 104 7.42 -2.11 4.53
N LEU A 105 6.15 -1.71 4.41
CA LEU A 105 5.03 -2.64 4.39
C LEU A 105 5.16 -3.48 3.11
N LYS A 106 6.00 -4.51 3.21
CA LYS A 106 6.29 -5.44 2.12
C LYS A 106 5.20 -6.50 2.14
N ALA A 107 4.23 -6.40 1.22
CA ALA A 107 3.30 -7.49 0.98
C ALA A 107 4.09 -8.66 0.37
N ILE A 108 4.32 -9.71 1.17
CA ILE A 108 4.98 -10.99 0.84
C ILE A 108 6.30 -10.78 0.06
N GLY A 109 7.03 -9.71 0.37
CA GLY A 109 8.30 -9.46 -0.30
C GLY A 109 8.22 -8.98 -1.76
N VAL A 110 7.03 -8.84 -2.35
CA VAL A 110 6.85 -8.56 -3.79
C VAL A 110 6.49 -7.09 -4.06
N TYR A 111 5.73 -6.44 -3.18
CA TYR A 111 5.28 -5.05 -3.41
C TYR A 111 5.42 -4.19 -2.15
N VAL A 112 5.95 -2.96 -2.33
CA VAL A 112 5.87 -1.89 -1.34
C VAL A 112 4.50 -1.24 -1.51
N ILE A 113 3.65 -1.34 -0.51
CA ILE A 113 2.35 -0.67 -0.52
C ILE A 113 2.61 0.83 -0.34
N GLY A 114 2.47 1.59 -1.42
CA GLY A 114 2.72 3.02 -1.48
C GLY A 114 1.89 3.70 -2.56
N LEU A 115 1.95 5.03 -2.65
CA LEU A 115 1.18 5.81 -3.62
C LEU A 115 1.54 5.41 -5.06
N SER A 116 2.79 5.00 -5.29
CA SER A 116 3.29 4.50 -6.57
C SER A 116 2.52 3.27 -7.04
N SER A 117 2.23 2.34 -6.13
CA SER A 117 1.45 1.12 -6.41
C SER A 117 -0.01 1.47 -6.74
N PHE A 118 -0.56 2.51 -6.10
CA PHE A 118 -1.88 3.04 -6.46
C PHE A 118 -1.89 3.65 -7.87
N CYS A 119 -0.87 4.47 -8.20
CA CYS A 119 -0.74 5.07 -9.53
C CYS A 119 -0.66 4.01 -10.63
N THR A 120 0.17 2.97 -10.48
CA THR A 120 0.29 1.89 -11.48
C THR A 120 -1.04 1.16 -11.70
N VAL A 121 -1.79 0.85 -10.65
CA VAL A 121 -3.12 0.22 -10.77
C VAL A 121 -4.11 1.15 -11.48
N SER A 122 -4.06 2.46 -11.19
CA SER A 122 -4.92 3.46 -11.83
C SER A 122 -4.57 3.70 -13.31
N GLU A 123 -3.32 3.52 -13.71
CA GLU A 123 -2.88 3.63 -15.10
C GLU A 123 -3.28 2.38 -15.88
N ILE A 124 -3.08 1.19 -15.31
CA ILE A 124 -3.51 -0.09 -15.92
C ILE A 124 -5.02 -0.11 -16.11
N SER A 125 -5.81 0.40 -15.15
CA SER A 125 -7.26 0.45 -15.28
C SER A 125 -7.71 1.37 -16.42
N LYS A 126 -7.07 2.54 -16.59
CA LYS A 126 -7.33 3.45 -17.72
C LYS A 126 -6.93 2.83 -19.05
N MET A 127 -5.83 2.09 -19.12
CA MET A 127 -5.42 1.39 -20.34
C MET A 127 -6.41 0.31 -20.78
N CYS A 128 -7.13 -0.29 -19.83
CA CYS A 128 -8.13 -1.32 -20.10
C CYS A 128 -9.50 -0.75 -20.49
N PHE A 129 -9.68 0.57 -20.37
CA PHE A 129 -10.88 1.31 -20.72
C PHE A 129 -10.53 2.32 -21.85
N PRO A 130 -10.52 1.91 -23.13
CA PRO A 130 -10.39 2.85 -24.24
C PRO A 130 -11.60 3.80 -24.34
#